data_AF-A0A1I0DMM0-F1
#
_entry.id   AF-A0A1I0DMM0-F1
#
_cell.length_a   1.000
_cell.length_b   1.000
_cell.length_c   1.000
_cell.angle_alpha   90.00
_cell.angle_beta   90.00
_cell.angle_gamma   90.00
#
_symmetry.space_group_name_H-M   'P 1'
#
loop_
_entity.id
_entity.type
_entity.pdbx_description
1 polymer ?
#
loop_
_entity_poly.entity_id
_entity_poly.type
_entity_poly.pdbx_seq_one_letter_code
_entity_poly.pdbx_strand_id
1 'polypeptide(L)'
;MDPDDTWTSLRKQCEALEPGAELITPVSERPFGIERTAADRIVVRFGDSGERQSLWREQFVVVLERLEEGAVAIERLQPGIEPYASVVTLTDEYAVDDGTISSDPDAVAGESPFLVSAADARAPRERVHDDALLLAALLERLETDEFAALETDSLTDLYVLTSDVQHGTDRLRRSAREPLLERLGPDQQRYGRYGTVRRTTRDRRRPKDAETVFAALDDHGIPREWVTGIDRDKLDVVLAVTELETDEVYDVTEDVYIQKTGVDEDEKYSRLQGLADRIDDLDDTERDALREELADIEKRLDEALSSG
;
A
#
# COMPACT_ATOMS: atom_id res chain seq x y z
N MET A 1 27.92 -31.33 -3.13
CA MET A 1 27.60 -31.21 -1.70
C MET A 1 26.52 -32.24 -1.35
N ASP A 2 26.31 -32.62 -0.09
CA ASP A 2 25.24 -33.57 0.24
C ASP A 2 23.87 -32.85 0.13
N PRO A 3 22.92 -33.31 -0.70
CA PRO A 3 21.59 -32.72 -0.81
C PRO A 3 20.81 -32.65 0.51
N ASP A 4 21.18 -33.45 1.52
CA ASP A 4 20.61 -33.36 2.87
C ASP A 4 21.07 -32.09 3.62
N ASP A 5 22.31 -31.62 3.40
CA ASP A 5 22.86 -30.44 4.06
C ASP A 5 22.22 -29.16 3.51
N THR A 6 22.10 -29.04 2.18
CA THR A 6 21.46 -27.89 1.51
C THR A 6 19.98 -27.77 1.87
N TRP A 7 19.25 -28.91 1.90
CA TRP A 7 17.85 -28.91 2.31
C TRP A 7 17.67 -28.46 3.77
N THR A 8 18.57 -28.88 4.66
CA THR A 8 18.57 -28.44 6.05
C THR A 8 18.86 -26.94 6.16
N SER A 9 19.80 -26.43 5.37
CA SER A 9 20.08 -24.98 5.29
C SER A 9 18.87 -24.19 4.81
N LEU A 10 18.25 -24.58 3.69
CA LEU A 10 17.05 -23.93 3.13
C LEU A 10 15.93 -23.83 4.15
N ARG A 11 15.64 -24.93 4.85
CA ARG A 11 14.62 -24.95 5.90
C ARG A 11 14.96 -24.02 7.05
N LYS A 12 16.22 -24.01 7.49
CA LYS A 12 16.68 -23.12 8.55
C LYS A 12 16.49 -21.65 8.15
N GLN A 13 16.83 -21.27 6.92
CA GLN A 13 16.63 -19.91 6.44
C GLN A 13 15.15 -19.53 6.38
N CYS A 14 14.30 -20.43 5.88
CA CYS A 14 12.84 -20.21 5.87
C CYS A 14 12.25 -20.07 7.29
N GLU A 15 12.75 -20.84 8.26
CA GLU A 15 12.32 -20.80 9.66
C GLU A 15 12.86 -19.55 10.40
N ALA A 16 13.94 -18.94 9.91
CA ALA A 16 14.55 -17.75 10.48
C ALA A 16 13.94 -16.43 9.96
N LEU A 17 13.07 -16.49 8.94
CA LEU A 17 12.41 -15.30 8.41
C LEU A 17 11.56 -14.63 9.49
N GLU A 18 11.60 -13.29 9.49
CA GLU A 18 10.75 -12.48 10.36
C GLU A 18 9.27 -12.81 10.10
N PRO A 19 8.43 -12.97 11.14
CA PRO A 19 7.00 -13.14 10.97
C PRO A 19 6.39 -12.01 10.13
N GLY A 20 5.78 -12.37 9.01
CA GLY A 20 5.18 -11.40 8.07
C GLY A 20 6.08 -11.00 6.91
N ALA A 21 7.36 -11.42 6.87
CA ALA A 21 8.19 -11.28 5.68
C ALA A 21 7.63 -12.14 4.53
N GLU A 22 7.78 -11.62 3.31
CA GLU A 22 7.32 -12.27 2.09
C GLU A 22 8.45 -12.41 1.09
N LEU A 23 8.35 -13.42 0.23
CA LEU A 23 9.16 -13.57 -0.97
C LEU A 23 8.34 -13.16 -2.19
N ILE A 24 9.00 -12.63 -3.21
CA ILE A 24 8.39 -12.29 -4.49
C ILE A 24 8.80 -13.32 -5.55
N THR A 25 7.87 -13.76 -6.39
CA THR A 25 8.22 -14.57 -7.55
C THR A 25 8.95 -13.72 -8.60
N PRO A 26 10.09 -14.15 -9.16
CA PRO A 26 11.00 -13.25 -9.87
C PRO A 26 10.49 -12.66 -11.20
N VAL A 27 9.49 -13.29 -11.82
CA VAL A 27 8.92 -12.90 -13.13
C VAL A 27 7.48 -12.45 -12.98
N SER A 28 6.67 -13.23 -12.25
CA SER A 28 5.25 -12.92 -12.06
C SER A 28 4.99 -11.90 -10.95
N GLU A 29 6.02 -11.51 -10.19
CA GLU A 29 5.97 -10.50 -9.12
C GLU A 29 4.88 -10.78 -8.08
N ARG A 30 4.58 -12.06 -7.85
CA ARG A 30 3.55 -12.49 -6.90
C ARG A 30 4.16 -12.63 -5.51
N PRO A 31 3.63 -11.93 -4.51
CA PRO A 31 4.08 -12.11 -3.13
C PRO A 31 3.61 -13.45 -2.56
N PHE A 32 4.46 -14.09 -1.78
CA PHE A 32 4.13 -15.28 -0.99
C PHE A 32 4.91 -15.36 0.32
N GLY A 33 4.24 -15.79 1.38
CA GLY A 33 4.86 -16.07 2.68
C GLY A 33 5.14 -17.54 2.89
N ILE A 34 6.11 -17.86 3.75
CA ILE A 34 6.34 -19.22 4.24
C ILE A 34 5.30 -19.51 5.35
N GLU A 35 4.37 -20.44 5.09
CA GLU A 35 3.35 -20.82 6.08
C GLU A 35 3.88 -21.89 7.03
N ARG A 36 4.66 -22.85 6.52
CA ARG A 36 5.26 -23.92 7.33
C ARG A 36 6.37 -24.66 6.58
N THR A 37 7.44 -25.02 7.27
CA THR A 37 8.45 -25.97 6.81
C THR A 37 8.16 -27.39 7.32
N ALA A 38 8.39 -28.40 6.50
CA ALA A 38 8.25 -29.82 6.85
C ALA A 38 9.47 -30.61 6.36
N ALA A 39 9.56 -31.88 6.77
CA ALA A 39 10.72 -32.72 6.42
C ALA A 39 10.90 -32.91 4.90
N ASP A 40 9.81 -32.92 4.14
CA ASP A 40 9.76 -33.23 2.70
C ASP A 40 9.30 -32.07 1.80
N ARG A 41 8.89 -30.94 2.40
CA ARG A 41 8.37 -29.77 1.67
C ARG A 41 8.39 -28.49 2.48
N ILE A 42 8.28 -27.37 1.78
CA ILE A 42 7.95 -26.06 2.34
C ILE A 42 6.55 -25.68 1.83
N VAL A 43 5.64 -25.31 2.72
CA VAL A 43 4.30 -24.84 2.35
C VAL A 43 4.31 -23.33 2.32
N VAL A 44 3.97 -22.77 1.17
CA VAL A 44 3.89 -21.32 0.96
C VAL A 44 2.44 -20.91 0.71
N ARG A 45 2.13 -19.65 1.03
CA ARG A 45 0.84 -19.04 0.77
C ARG A 45 1.03 -17.74 0.02
N PHE A 46 0.38 -17.62 -1.13
CA PHE A 46 0.42 -16.40 -1.94
C PHE A 46 -0.43 -15.29 -1.30
N GLY A 47 0.13 -14.10 -1.17
CA GLY A 47 -0.53 -12.93 -0.58
C GLY A 47 -1.63 -12.35 -1.48
N ASP A 48 -1.49 -12.50 -2.79
CA ASP A 48 -2.44 -11.97 -3.80
C ASP A 48 -3.76 -12.76 -3.87
N SER A 49 -3.68 -14.09 -3.85
CA SER A 49 -4.82 -14.99 -4.07
C SER A 49 -5.22 -15.80 -2.83
N GLY A 50 -4.33 -15.89 -1.83
CA GLY A 50 -4.47 -16.78 -0.69
C GLY A 50 -4.24 -18.27 -1.03
N GLU A 51 -3.83 -18.57 -2.27
CA GLU A 51 -3.50 -19.92 -2.73
C GLU A 51 -2.36 -20.52 -1.90
N ARG A 52 -2.47 -21.81 -1.58
CA ARG A 52 -1.41 -22.57 -0.93
C ARG A 52 -0.70 -23.47 -1.91
N GLN A 53 0.62 -23.40 -1.93
CA GLN A 53 1.47 -24.25 -2.75
C GLN A 53 2.45 -25.04 -1.87
N SER A 54 2.68 -26.31 -2.20
CA SER A 54 3.71 -27.13 -1.56
C SER A 54 4.94 -27.17 -2.46
N LEU A 55 6.06 -26.67 -1.95
CA LEU A 55 7.37 -26.73 -2.58
C LEU A 55 8.08 -27.99 -2.11
N TRP A 56 8.08 -29.03 -2.95
CA TRP A 56 8.58 -30.35 -2.58
C TRP A 56 10.11 -30.40 -2.63
N ARG A 57 10.72 -31.03 -1.64
CA ARG A 57 12.18 -31.22 -1.55
C ARG A 57 12.78 -31.77 -2.85
N GLU A 58 12.14 -32.76 -3.46
CA GLU A 58 12.61 -33.39 -4.70
C GLU A 58 12.71 -32.39 -5.86
N GLN A 59 11.84 -31.37 -5.90
CA GLN A 59 11.89 -30.33 -6.93
C GLN A 59 12.99 -29.30 -6.65
N PHE A 60 13.34 -29.06 -5.38
CA PHE A 60 14.54 -28.28 -5.05
C PHE A 60 15.81 -28.95 -5.55
N VAL A 61 15.92 -30.27 -5.45
CA VAL A 61 17.08 -31.01 -6.00
C VAL A 61 17.27 -30.69 -7.48
N VAL A 62 16.19 -30.70 -8.28
CA VAL A 62 16.25 -30.37 -9.71
C VAL A 62 16.69 -28.93 -9.97
N VAL A 63 16.24 -27.97 -9.15
CA VAL A 63 16.64 -26.56 -9.28
C VAL A 63 18.12 -26.39 -8.91
N LEU A 64 18.56 -27.02 -7.82
CA LEU A 64 19.94 -26.96 -7.35
C LEU A 64 20.90 -27.63 -8.34
N GLU A 65 20.57 -28.81 -8.88
CA GLU A 65 21.37 -29.48 -9.92
C GLU A 65 21.59 -28.56 -11.13
N ARG A 66 20.55 -27.82 -11.56
CA ARG A 66 20.70 -26.86 -12.66
C ARG A 66 21.60 -25.68 -12.31
N LEU A 67 21.55 -25.20 -11.07
CA LEU A 67 22.40 -24.11 -10.59
C LEU A 67 23.86 -24.55 -10.41
N GLU A 68 24.09 -25.82 -10.07
CA GLU A 68 25.43 -26.43 -10.08
C GLU A 68 26.00 -26.57 -11.50
N GLU A 69 25.15 -26.83 -12.51
CA GLU A 69 25.55 -26.88 -13.91
C GLU A 69 25.84 -25.49 -14.52
N GLY A 70 25.23 -24.44 -13.99
CA GLY A 70 25.50 -23.05 -14.39
C GLY A 70 24.39 -22.07 -14.02
N ALA A 71 24.52 -20.83 -14.49
CA ALA A 71 23.57 -19.76 -14.20
C ALA A 71 22.18 -20.02 -14.82
N VAL A 72 21.12 -19.75 -14.05
CA VAL A 72 19.72 -19.87 -14.47
C VAL A 72 19.14 -18.49 -14.74
N ALA A 73 18.70 -18.25 -15.97
CA ALA A 73 18.04 -16.99 -16.35
C ALA A 73 16.65 -16.87 -15.75
N ILE A 74 16.40 -15.78 -15.00
CA ILE A 74 15.14 -15.50 -14.30
C ILE A 74 13.97 -15.42 -15.27
N GLU A 75 14.13 -14.70 -16.38
CA GLU A 75 13.06 -14.49 -17.38
C GLU A 75 12.53 -15.80 -18.01
N ARG A 76 13.28 -16.91 -17.87
CA ARG A 76 12.89 -18.23 -18.39
C ARG A 76 12.18 -19.10 -17.36
N LEU A 77 12.10 -18.65 -16.10
CA LEU A 77 11.42 -19.37 -15.04
C LEU A 77 9.94 -19.50 -15.38
N GLN A 78 9.44 -20.73 -15.24
CA GLN A 78 8.01 -20.99 -15.36
C GLN A 78 7.32 -20.66 -14.03
N PRO A 79 6.04 -20.23 -14.03
CA PRO A 79 5.34 -19.82 -12.82
C PRO A 79 5.37 -20.83 -11.66
N GLY A 80 5.37 -22.13 -11.96
CA GLY A 80 5.46 -23.17 -10.91
C GLY A 80 6.85 -23.34 -10.29
N ILE A 81 7.91 -22.84 -10.94
CA ILE A 81 9.30 -22.95 -10.50
C ILE A 81 9.76 -21.67 -9.78
N GLU A 82 9.18 -20.52 -10.11
CA GLU A 82 9.54 -19.23 -9.52
C GLU A 82 9.63 -19.26 -7.97
N PRO A 83 8.70 -19.85 -7.22
CA PRO A 83 8.81 -19.88 -5.76
C PRO A 83 10.01 -20.70 -5.26
N TYR A 84 10.41 -21.74 -5.98
CA TYR A 84 11.61 -22.51 -5.65
C TYR A 84 12.86 -21.66 -5.83
N ALA A 85 12.91 -20.90 -6.93
CA ALA A 85 14.02 -20.00 -7.22
C ALA A 85 14.19 -18.93 -6.13
N SER A 86 13.10 -18.25 -5.73
CA SER A 86 13.16 -17.23 -4.66
C SER A 86 13.53 -17.80 -3.29
N VAL A 87 13.17 -19.06 -3.00
CA VAL A 87 13.54 -19.71 -1.75
C VAL A 87 15.02 -20.13 -1.76
N VAL A 88 15.56 -20.57 -2.90
CA VAL A 88 16.98 -20.95 -3.00
C VAL A 88 17.91 -19.78 -2.73
N THR A 89 17.56 -18.58 -3.20
CA THR A 89 18.35 -17.35 -2.98
C THR A 89 18.33 -16.85 -1.53
N LEU A 90 17.62 -17.51 -0.61
CA LEU A 90 17.75 -17.23 0.82
C LEU A 90 19.02 -17.82 1.43
N THR A 91 19.66 -18.77 0.76
CA THR A 91 20.91 -19.40 1.22
C THR A 91 22.12 -18.52 0.90
N ASP A 92 23.22 -18.77 1.60
CA ASP A 92 24.54 -18.16 1.38
C ASP A 92 25.32 -18.81 0.22
N GLU A 93 24.65 -19.58 -0.65
CA GLU A 93 25.29 -20.30 -1.74
C GLU A 93 25.01 -19.68 -3.11
N TYR A 94 23.90 -18.93 -3.24
CA TYR A 94 23.40 -18.41 -4.51
C TYR A 94 23.05 -16.94 -4.39
N ALA A 95 23.48 -16.18 -5.40
CA ALA A 95 23.12 -14.78 -5.55
C ALA A 95 22.37 -14.56 -6.88
N VAL A 96 21.79 -13.37 -7.00
CA VAL A 96 21.18 -12.89 -8.24
C VAL A 96 22.02 -11.76 -8.79
N ASP A 97 22.50 -11.93 -10.02
CA ASP A 97 23.19 -10.88 -10.76
C ASP A 97 22.76 -10.89 -12.24
N ASP A 98 22.63 -9.70 -12.81
CA ASP A 98 22.23 -9.47 -14.21
C ASP A 98 21.06 -10.34 -14.71
N GLY A 99 20.01 -10.49 -13.89
CA GLY A 99 18.83 -11.27 -14.24
C GLY A 99 19.04 -12.80 -14.25
N THR A 100 20.12 -13.28 -13.62
CA THR A 100 20.43 -14.71 -13.48
C THR A 100 20.66 -15.10 -12.02
N ILE A 101 20.36 -16.35 -11.69
CA ILE A 101 20.69 -16.96 -10.40
C ILE A 101 21.89 -17.88 -10.63
N SER A 102 22.93 -17.73 -9.83
CA SER A 102 24.13 -18.56 -9.90
C SER A 102 24.77 -18.76 -8.54
N SER A 103 25.63 -19.78 -8.43
CA SER A 103 26.44 -19.95 -7.21
C SER A 103 27.39 -18.76 -7.04
N ASP A 104 27.43 -18.22 -5.84
CA ASP A 104 28.26 -17.08 -5.49
C ASP A 104 28.86 -17.30 -4.08
N PRO A 105 30.20 -17.41 -3.95
CA PRO A 105 30.85 -17.61 -2.66
C PRO A 105 30.75 -16.40 -1.72
N ASP A 106 30.39 -15.23 -2.24
CA ASP A 106 30.19 -13.99 -1.47
C ASP A 106 28.71 -13.77 -1.10
N ALA A 107 27.81 -14.70 -1.45
CA ALA A 107 26.40 -14.62 -1.08
C ALA A 107 26.19 -14.64 0.44
N VAL A 108 25.19 -13.91 0.90
CA VAL A 108 24.84 -13.80 2.31
C VAL A 108 23.45 -14.37 2.54
N ALA A 109 23.35 -15.31 3.47
CA ALA A 109 22.07 -15.90 3.83
C ALA A 109 21.08 -14.85 4.35
N GLY A 110 19.85 -14.90 3.83
CA GLY A 110 18.80 -13.94 4.14
C GLY A 110 18.84 -12.64 3.31
N GLU A 111 19.86 -12.40 2.47
CA GLU A 111 19.95 -11.22 1.60
C GLU A 111 19.45 -11.49 0.18
N SER A 112 18.31 -12.18 0.07
CA SER A 112 17.67 -12.42 -1.23
C SER A 112 17.08 -11.12 -1.78
N PRO A 113 17.29 -10.74 -3.05
CA PRO A 113 16.62 -9.58 -3.65
C PRO A 113 15.11 -9.79 -3.83
N PHE A 114 14.65 -11.03 -3.66
CA PHE A 114 13.23 -11.36 -3.67
C PHE A 114 12.61 -11.33 -2.28
N LEU A 115 13.40 -11.14 -1.23
CA LEU A 115 12.89 -11.02 0.13
C LEU A 115 12.41 -9.60 0.39
N VAL A 116 11.17 -9.50 0.85
CA VAL A 116 10.53 -8.28 1.31
C VAL A 116 10.40 -8.38 2.82
N SER A 117 10.91 -7.37 3.52
CA SER A 117 10.83 -7.29 4.99
C SER A 117 9.37 -7.35 5.46
N ALA A 118 9.14 -7.79 6.70
CA ALA A 118 7.78 -7.78 7.23
C ALA A 118 7.19 -6.36 7.25
N ALA A 119 8.01 -5.37 7.57
CA ALA A 119 7.64 -3.96 7.54
C ALA A 119 7.14 -3.51 6.15
N ASP A 120 7.74 -4.03 5.09
CA ASP A 120 7.42 -3.69 3.70
C ASP A 120 6.30 -4.55 3.08
N ALA A 121 6.13 -5.78 3.56
CA ALA A 121 5.08 -6.68 3.09
C ALA A 121 3.68 -6.34 3.62
N ARG A 122 3.57 -5.55 4.70
CA ARG A 122 2.29 -5.16 5.31
C ARG A 122 1.28 -4.65 4.28
N ALA A 123 0.07 -5.21 4.30
CA ALA A 123 -0.99 -4.81 3.39
C ALA A 123 -1.36 -3.34 3.62
N PRO A 124 -1.83 -2.60 2.60
CA PRO A 124 -2.17 -1.18 2.74
C PRO A 124 -3.17 -0.88 3.87
N ARG A 125 -4.09 -1.80 4.14
CA ARG A 125 -5.06 -1.68 5.25
C ARG A 125 -4.42 -1.86 6.62
N GLU A 126 -3.44 -2.75 6.74
CA GLU A 126 -2.74 -3.07 7.99
C GLU A 126 -1.84 -1.91 8.37
N ARG A 127 -1.09 -1.35 7.41
CA ARG A 127 -0.30 -0.13 7.64
C ARG A 127 -1.14 1.01 8.18
N VAL A 128 -2.27 1.33 7.52
CA VAL A 128 -3.17 2.40 7.99
C VAL A 128 -3.69 2.13 9.41
N HIS A 129 -4.01 0.87 9.72
CA HIS A 129 -4.48 0.50 11.03
C HIS A 129 -3.40 0.73 12.09
N ASP A 130 -2.20 0.20 11.86
CA ASP A 130 -1.10 0.26 12.82
C ASP A 130 -0.60 1.70 13.01
N ASP A 131 -0.42 2.45 11.92
CA ASP A 131 -0.01 3.86 11.97
C ASP A 131 -1.08 4.73 12.67
N ALA A 132 -2.37 4.41 12.49
CA ALA A 132 -3.45 5.11 13.19
C ALA A 132 -3.50 4.80 14.68
N LEU A 133 -3.15 3.57 15.10
CA LEU A 133 -3.01 3.23 16.52
C LEU A 133 -1.83 3.97 17.16
N LEU A 134 -0.68 4.02 16.48
CA LEU A 134 0.47 4.80 16.93
C LEU A 134 0.14 6.29 17.03
N LEU A 135 -0.56 6.84 16.03
CA LEU A 135 -1.02 8.23 16.07
C LEU A 135 -2.00 8.47 17.23
N ALA A 136 -2.95 7.56 17.48
CA ALA A 136 -3.86 7.68 18.60
C ALA A 136 -3.11 7.70 19.95
N ALA A 137 -2.17 6.79 20.14
CA ALA A 137 -1.33 6.73 21.33
C ALA A 137 -0.48 8.00 21.51
N LEU A 138 0.09 8.52 20.41
CA LEU A 138 0.84 9.78 20.44
C LEU A 138 -0.05 10.96 20.84
N LEU A 139 -1.26 11.07 20.27
CA LEU A 139 -2.22 12.12 20.60
C LEU A 139 -2.70 12.05 22.06
N GLU A 140 -2.91 10.86 22.61
CA GLU A 140 -3.28 10.67 24.02
C GLU A 140 -2.20 11.14 25.00
N ARG A 141 -0.93 11.09 24.58
CA ARG A 141 0.22 11.52 25.39
C ARG A 141 0.52 13.02 25.27
N LEU A 142 -0.10 13.74 24.33
CA LEU A 142 0.10 15.18 24.21
C LEU A 142 -0.54 15.89 25.40
N GLU A 143 0.29 16.61 26.17
CA GLU A 143 -0.17 17.39 27.31
C GLU A 143 -0.79 18.73 26.90
N THR A 144 -0.62 19.15 25.65
CA THR A 144 -1.10 20.42 25.11
C THR A 144 -1.43 20.32 23.62
N ASP A 145 -2.48 21.03 23.20
CA ASP A 145 -2.84 21.23 21.79
C ASP A 145 -2.03 22.39 21.15
N GLU A 146 -1.21 23.10 21.93
CA GLU A 146 -0.36 24.18 21.42
C GLU A 146 0.91 23.60 20.79
N PHE A 147 0.86 23.30 19.48
CA PHE A 147 2.01 22.74 18.75
C PHE A 147 3.28 23.60 18.84
N ALA A 148 3.17 24.92 18.98
CA ALA A 148 4.32 25.79 19.15
C ALA A 148 5.09 25.57 20.47
N ALA A 149 4.45 24.94 21.47
CA ALA A 149 5.04 24.60 22.75
C ALA A 149 5.67 23.19 22.78
N LEU A 150 5.49 22.40 21.73
CA LEU A 150 6.06 21.05 21.64
C LEU A 150 7.54 21.10 21.23
N GLU A 151 8.31 20.14 21.74
CA GLU A 151 9.69 19.93 21.32
C GLU A 151 9.78 19.46 19.86
N THR A 152 10.93 19.70 19.22
CA THR A 152 11.12 19.39 17.79
C THR A 152 10.93 17.91 17.48
N ASP A 153 11.37 17.02 18.38
CA ASP A 153 11.21 15.57 18.21
C ASP A 153 9.72 15.18 18.22
N SER A 154 8.94 15.70 19.18
CA SER A 154 7.48 15.47 19.25
C SER A 154 6.74 16.01 18.03
N LEU A 155 7.15 17.17 17.51
CA LEU A 155 6.61 17.72 16.27
C LEU A 155 6.96 16.86 15.06
N THR A 156 8.17 16.30 15.03
CA THR A 156 8.63 15.41 13.96
C THR A 156 7.82 14.12 13.96
N ASP A 157 7.66 13.48 15.11
CA ASP A 157 6.88 12.24 15.26
C ASP A 157 5.41 12.47 14.87
N LEU A 158 4.80 13.56 15.35
CA LEU A 158 3.44 13.94 14.97
C LEU A 158 3.31 14.16 13.46
N TYR A 159 4.26 14.89 12.86
CA TYR A 159 4.24 15.16 11.43
C TYR A 159 4.35 13.88 10.59
N VAL A 160 5.28 12.99 10.93
CA VAL A 160 5.49 11.73 10.20
C VAL A 160 4.24 10.84 10.30
N LEU A 161 3.74 10.58 11.51
CA LEU A 161 2.58 9.72 11.69
C LEU A 161 1.32 10.29 11.03
N THR A 162 1.08 11.60 11.15
CA THR A 162 -0.08 12.23 10.49
C THR A 162 0.03 12.16 8.97
N SER A 163 1.23 12.35 8.42
CA SER A 163 1.51 12.19 6.99
C SER A 163 1.25 10.76 6.50
N ASP A 164 1.75 9.75 7.21
CA ASP A 164 1.58 8.35 6.83
C ASP A 164 0.12 7.91 6.90
N VAL A 165 -0.58 8.27 7.98
CA VAL A 165 -2.03 8.03 8.12
C VAL A 165 -2.81 8.76 7.03
N GLN A 166 -2.48 10.02 6.72
CA GLN A 166 -3.14 10.78 5.64
C GLN A 166 -2.97 10.07 4.29
N HIS A 167 -1.74 9.71 3.92
CA HIS A 167 -1.46 9.08 2.63
C HIS A 167 -2.05 7.69 2.52
N GLY A 168 -1.97 6.89 3.59
CA GLY A 168 -2.54 5.55 3.64
C GLY A 168 -4.07 5.58 3.56
N THR A 169 -4.73 6.44 4.35
CA THR A 169 -6.19 6.59 4.31
C THR A 169 -6.68 7.14 2.96
N ASP A 170 -5.94 8.05 2.32
CA ASP A 170 -6.27 8.52 0.97
C ASP A 170 -6.20 7.40 -0.08
N ARG A 171 -5.17 6.53 -0.01
CA ARG A 171 -5.09 5.34 -0.87
C ARG A 171 -6.30 4.43 -0.68
N LEU A 172 -6.64 4.07 0.56
CA LEU A 172 -7.82 3.23 0.85
C LEU A 172 -9.12 3.88 0.36
N ARG A 173 -9.28 5.19 0.59
CA ARG A 173 -10.44 5.96 0.13
C ARG A 173 -10.56 5.94 -1.39
N ARG A 174 -9.44 6.02 -2.12
CA ARG A 174 -9.40 5.88 -3.58
C ARG A 174 -9.78 4.46 -4.03
N SER A 175 -9.25 3.42 -3.39
CA SER A 175 -9.61 2.03 -3.70
C SER A 175 -11.10 1.75 -3.45
N ALA A 176 -11.71 2.37 -2.44
CA ALA A 176 -13.15 2.25 -2.20
C ALA A 176 -14.01 3.04 -3.20
N ARG A 177 -13.47 4.10 -3.81
CA ARG A 177 -14.21 4.99 -4.74
C ARG A 177 -14.66 4.25 -5.99
N GLU A 178 -13.80 3.40 -6.56
CA GLU A 178 -14.07 2.74 -7.84
C GLU A 178 -15.27 1.77 -7.76
N PRO A 179 -15.33 0.82 -6.82
CA PRO A 179 -16.53 -0.01 -6.61
C PRO A 179 -17.78 0.80 -6.26
N LEU A 180 -17.64 1.96 -5.60
CA LEU A 180 -18.78 2.85 -5.35
C LEU A 180 -19.30 3.48 -6.65
N LEU A 181 -18.42 3.92 -7.55
CA LEU A 181 -18.81 4.49 -8.84
C LEU A 181 -19.55 3.47 -9.72
N GLU A 182 -19.13 2.20 -9.70
CA GLU A 182 -19.82 1.13 -10.42
C GLU A 182 -21.22 0.84 -9.87
N ARG A 183 -21.41 1.01 -8.55
CA ARG A 183 -22.66 0.67 -7.86
C ARG A 183 -23.69 1.79 -7.86
N LEU A 184 -23.26 3.04 -8.03
CA LEU A 184 -24.15 4.20 -7.92
C LEU A 184 -24.61 4.70 -9.29
N GLY A 185 -25.93 4.87 -9.43
CA GLY A 185 -26.51 5.58 -10.57
C GLY A 185 -26.13 7.06 -10.60
N PRO A 186 -26.36 7.77 -11.72
CA PRO A 186 -26.17 9.22 -11.80
C PRO A 186 -26.90 9.95 -10.67
N ASP A 187 -26.23 10.88 -10.00
CA ASP A 187 -26.74 11.69 -8.87
C ASP A 187 -27.27 10.89 -7.67
N GLN A 188 -27.06 9.58 -7.65
CA GLN A 188 -27.56 8.73 -6.58
C GLN A 188 -26.79 8.97 -5.29
N GLN A 189 -27.54 9.12 -4.20
CA GLN A 189 -27.01 9.19 -2.85
C GLN A 189 -27.08 7.83 -2.15
N ARG A 190 -26.10 7.54 -1.29
CA ARG A 190 -26.14 6.43 -0.34
C ARG A 190 -25.76 6.88 1.05
N TYR A 191 -26.54 6.39 1.99
CA TYR A 191 -26.33 6.56 3.43
C TYR A 191 -25.58 5.33 3.93
N GLY A 192 -24.40 5.54 4.49
CA GLY A 192 -23.69 4.57 5.30
C GLY A 192 -23.83 4.90 6.77
N ARG A 193 -23.27 4.05 7.63
CA ARG A 193 -23.31 4.25 9.07
C ARG A 193 -22.67 5.57 9.52
N TYR A 194 -21.54 5.95 8.92
CA TYR A 194 -20.74 7.10 9.37
C TYR A 194 -20.89 8.35 8.49
N GLY A 195 -21.83 8.34 7.54
CA GLY A 195 -22.06 9.48 6.66
C GLY A 195 -22.68 9.11 5.32
N THR A 196 -22.76 10.12 4.44
CA THR A 196 -23.47 10.04 3.16
C THR A 196 -22.54 10.38 2.02
N VAL A 197 -22.68 9.63 0.93
CA VAL A 197 -21.98 9.88 -0.33
C VAL A 197 -22.95 10.04 -1.49
N ARG A 198 -22.53 10.76 -2.52
CA ARG A 198 -23.25 10.96 -3.78
C ARG A 198 -22.33 10.75 -4.97
N ARG A 199 -22.79 10.04 -6.00
CA ARG A 199 -22.13 10.07 -7.31
C ARG A 199 -22.49 11.36 -8.02
N THR A 200 -21.50 12.10 -8.49
CA THR A 200 -21.69 13.40 -9.16
C THR A 200 -20.67 13.55 -10.28
N THR A 201 -20.92 14.47 -11.18
CA THR A 201 -20.05 14.78 -12.31
C THR A 201 -19.48 16.19 -12.17
N ARG A 202 -18.32 16.41 -12.76
CA ARG A 202 -17.70 17.73 -12.88
C ARG A 202 -17.14 17.87 -14.28
N ASP A 203 -17.56 18.90 -14.98
CA ASP A 203 -16.96 19.24 -16.25
C ASP A 203 -15.62 19.93 -16.02
N ARG A 204 -14.58 19.41 -16.66
CA ARG A 204 -13.29 20.05 -16.77
C ARG A 204 -13.14 20.57 -18.19
N ARG A 205 -12.95 21.89 -18.31
CA ARG A 205 -12.70 22.57 -19.57
C ARG A 205 -11.22 22.90 -19.68
N ARG A 206 -10.59 22.53 -20.78
CA ARG A 206 -9.21 22.91 -21.13
C ARG A 206 -9.23 23.62 -22.48
N PRO A 207 -8.63 24.82 -22.60
CA PRO A 207 -8.58 25.48 -23.89
C PRO A 207 -7.92 24.57 -24.93
N LYS A 208 -8.49 24.54 -26.13
CA LYS A 208 -7.86 23.89 -27.28
C LYS A 208 -6.58 24.62 -27.66
N ASP A 209 -5.82 24.03 -28.57
CA ASP A 209 -4.61 24.66 -29.09
C ASP A 209 -4.91 25.99 -29.82
N ALA A 210 -3.89 26.81 -29.99
CA ALA A 210 -4.00 28.15 -30.57
C ALA A 210 -4.61 28.18 -31.96
N GLU A 211 -4.25 27.21 -32.79
CA GLU A 211 -4.69 27.18 -34.16
C GLU A 211 -6.20 26.91 -34.20
N THR A 212 -6.65 25.92 -33.43
CA THR A 212 -8.07 25.58 -33.32
C THR A 212 -8.90 26.73 -32.74
N VAL A 213 -8.42 27.35 -31.66
CA VAL A 213 -9.14 28.47 -31.03
C VAL A 213 -9.23 29.68 -31.96
N PHE A 214 -8.12 30.06 -32.61
CA PHE A 214 -8.14 31.22 -33.51
C PHE A 214 -8.92 30.96 -34.80
N ALA A 215 -8.93 29.73 -35.32
CA ALA A 215 -9.79 29.36 -36.43
C ALA A 215 -11.27 29.53 -36.07
N ALA A 216 -11.67 29.05 -34.89
CA ALA A 216 -13.04 29.23 -34.40
C ALA A 216 -13.40 30.72 -34.24
N LEU A 217 -12.50 31.55 -33.69
CA LEU A 217 -12.73 33.00 -33.61
C LEU A 217 -12.94 33.63 -34.99
N ASP A 218 -12.13 33.26 -35.99
CA ASP A 218 -12.23 33.80 -37.34
C ASP A 218 -13.52 33.38 -38.05
N ASP A 219 -13.94 32.13 -37.89
CA ASP A 219 -15.18 31.59 -38.49
C ASP A 219 -16.41 32.36 -38.01
N HIS A 220 -16.38 32.82 -36.76
CA HIS A 220 -17.43 33.66 -36.15
C HIS A 220 -17.18 35.18 -36.31
N GLY A 221 -16.13 35.58 -37.04
CA GLY A 221 -15.78 36.98 -37.28
C GLY A 221 -15.34 37.75 -36.03
N ILE A 222 -14.88 37.04 -34.99
CA ILE A 222 -14.45 37.61 -33.71
C ILE A 222 -12.99 38.05 -33.84
N PRO A 223 -12.66 39.34 -33.56
CA PRO A 223 -11.29 39.81 -33.69
C PRO A 223 -10.34 39.07 -32.74
N ARG A 224 -9.30 38.44 -33.28
CA ARG A 224 -8.27 37.72 -32.49
C ARG A 224 -7.61 38.58 -31.42
N GLU A 225 -7.60 39.91 -31.60
CA GLU A 225 -7.06 40.88 -30.62
C GLU A 225 -7.83 40.88 -29.29
N TRP A 226 -9.06 40.35 -29.26
CA TRP A 226 -9.85 40.19 -28.03
C TRP A 226 -9.27 39.09 -27.13
N VAL A 227 -8.48 38.18 -27.71
CA VAL A 227 -7.79 37.08 -27.02
C VAL A 227 -6.28 37.22 -27.28
N THR A 228 -5.64 38.18 -26.61
CA THR A 228 -4.17 38.42 -26.69
C THR A 228 -3.28 37.25 -26.25
N GLY A 229 -3.89 36.16 -25.80
CA GLY A 229 -3.30 34.87 -25.47
C GLY A 229 -4.42 33.92 -25.04
N ILE A 230 -4.28 32.63 -25.29
CA ILE A 230 -5.28 31.62 -24.92
C ILE A 230 -5.26 31.44 -23.40
N ASP A 231 -6.13 32.19 -22.75
CA ASP A 231 -6.38 32.09 -21.34
C ASP A 231 -7.87 31.84 -21.16
N ARG A 232 -8.19 30.99 -20.18
CA ARG A 232 -9.55 30.57 -19.88
C ARG A 232 -10.44 31.77 -19.54
N ASP A 233 -9.95 32.72 -18.76
CA ASP A 233 -10.74 33.89 -18.35
C ASP A 233 -11.13 34.76 -19.55
N LYS A 234 -10.26 34.85 -20.56
CA LYS A 234 -10.52 35.63 -21.79
C LYS A 234 -11.49 34.91 -22.71
N LEU A 235 -11.32 33.61 -22.90
CA LEU A 235 -12.23 32.81 -23.71
C LEU A 235 -13.63 32.78 -23.09
N ASP A 236 -13.74 32.68 -21.76
CA ASP A 236 -15.02 32.73 -21.06
C ASP A 236 -15.75 34.08 -21.28
N VAL A 237 -15.01 35.20 -21.33
CA VAL A 237 -15.58 36.52 -21.67
C VAL A 237 -16.06 36.56 -23.11
N VAL A 238 -15.30 36.03 -24.07
CA VAL A 238 -15.69 35.98 -25.49
C VAL A 238 -16.95 35.12 -25.66
N LEU A 239 -16.98 33.92 -25.09
CA LEU A 239 -18.15 33.04 -25.11
C LEU A 239 -19.39 33.70 -24.51
N ALA A 240 -19.23 34.53 -23.47
CA ALA A 240 -20.36 35.20 -22.82
C ALA A 240 -21.01 36.32 -23.67
N VAL A 241 -20.29 36.86 -24.67
CA VAL A 241 -20.73 38.01 -25.46
C VAL A 241 -20.83 37.73 -26.96
N THR A 242 -20.61 36.49 -27.39
CA THR A 242 -20.64 36.05 -28.79
C THR A 242 -21.46 34.78 -28.94
N GLU A 243 -21.72 34.36 -30.18
CA GLU A 243 -22.40 33.08 -30.51
C GLU A 243 -21.40 31.91 -30.67
N LEU A 244 -20.17 32.09 -30.20
CA LEU A 244 -19.14 31.05 -30.20
C LEU A 244 -19.52 29.98 -29.17
N GLU A 245 -19.48 28.71 -29.58
CA GLU A 245 -19.83 27.58 -28.71
C GLU A 245 -18.64 27.14 -27.85
N THR A 246 -18.95 26.60 -26.66
CA THR A 246 -17.91 26.19 -25.69
C THR A 246 -17.02 25.09 -26.27
N ASP A 247 -17.58 24.13 -26.99
CA ASP A 247 -16.83 23.01 -27.57
C ASP A 247 -15.98 23.41 -28.79
N GLU A 248 -16.17 24.60 -29.35
CA GLU A 248 -15.31 25.10 -30.43
C GLU A 248 -13.94 25.54 -29.91
N VAL A 249 -13.87 26.05 -28.67
CA VAL A 249 -12.64 26.57 -28.06
C VAL A 249 -12.14 25.79 -26.84
N TYR A 250 -12.97 24.93 -26.24
CA TYR A 250 -12.60 24.08 -25.13
C TYR A 250 -12.74 22.60 -25.45
N ASP A 251 -11.76 21.80 -25.01
CA ASP A 251 -11.94 20.39 -24.76
C ASP A 251 -12.64 20.22 -23.40
N VAL A 252 -13.87 19.71 -23.43
CA VAL A 252 -14.68 19.46 -22.23
C VAL A 252 -14.67 17.97 -21.92
N THR A 253 -14.14 17.61 -20.76
CA THR A 253 -14.15 16.23 -20.25
C THR A 253 -14.99 16.16 -18.99
N GLU A 254 -15.93 15.22 -18.92
CA GLU A 254 -16.73 14.97 -17.72
C GLU A 254 -15.97 14.03 -16.76
N ASP A 255 -15.66 14.50 -15.56
CA ASP A 255 -15.08 13.70 -14.49
C ASP A 255 -16.19 13.19 -13.56
N VAL A 256 -16.35 11.87 -13.47
CA VAL A 256 -17.29 11.24 -12.53
C VAL A 256 -16.59 10.98 -11.18
N TYR A 257 -17.18 11.41 -10.07
CA TYR A 257 -16.60 11.22 -8.75
C TYR A 257 -17.64 10.94 -7.66
N ILE A 258 -17.13 10.41 -6.54
CA ILE A 258 -17.90 10.23 -5.31
C ILE A 258 -17.64 11.44 -4.42
N GLN A 259 -18.71 12.18 -4.11
CA GLN A 259 -18.70 13.30 -3.19
C GLN A 259 -19.21 12.84 -1.82
N LYS A 260 -18.44 13.09 -0.76
CA LYS A 260 -18.96 13.01 0.62
C LYS A 260 -19.89 14.20 0.86
N THR A 261 -21.17 13.94 1.12
CA THR A 261 -22.20 14.98 1.30
C THR A 261 -22.63 15.16 2.75
N GLY A 262 -22.33 14.19 3.62
CA GLY A 262 -22.62 14.29 5.05
C GLY A 262 -21.71 13.38 5.87
N VAL A 263 -21.56 13.73 7.15
CA VAL A 263 -20.85 12.94 8.16
C VAL A 263 -21.76 12.84 9.37
N ASP A 264 -21.88 11.62 9.92
CA ASP A 264 -22.67 11.37 11.12
C ASP A 264 -21.72 11.30 12.33
N GLU A 265 -21.48 12.46 12.97
CA GLU A 265 -20.58 12.54 14.13
C GLU A 265 -21.20 11.94 15.40
N ASP A 266 -22.53 12.03 15.55
CA ASP A 266 -23.25 11.47 16.69
C ASP A 266 -23.13 9.94 16.72
N GLU A 267 -23.28 9.27 15.56
CA GLU A 267 -23.08 7.82 15.45
C GLU A 267 -21.63 7.41 15.76
N LYS A 268 -20.63 8.19 15.32
CA LYS A 268 -19.22 7.91 15.67
C LYS A 268 -19.00 8.03 17.17
N TYR A 269 -19.46 9.12 17.78
CA TYR A 269 -19.29 9.37 19.20
C TYR A 269 -20.00 8.31 20.04
N SER A 270 -21.26 7.99 19.72
CA SER A 270 -22.02 6.94 20.40
C SER A 270 -21.33 5.58 20.30
N ARG A 271 -20.73 5.27 19.14
CA ARG A 271 -19.99 4.02 18.96
C ARG A 271 -18.71 3.97 19.79
N LEU A 272 -17.95 5.05 19.86
CA LEU A 272 -16.75 5.16 20.68
C LEU A 272 -17.09 5.05 22.17
N GLN A 273 -18.12 5.77 22.63
CA GLN A 273 -18.59 5.67 24.01
C GLN A 273 -18.99 4.24 24.37
N GLY A 274 -19.77 3.58 23.51
CA GLY A 274 -20.16 2.19 23.74
C GLY A 274 -19.01 1.19 23.65
N LEU A 275 -17.85 1.56 23.11
CA LEU A 275 -16.63 0.75 23.21
C LEU A 275 -15.90 1.03 24.53
N ALA A 276 -15.80 2.29 24.93
CA ALA A 276 -15.23 2.68 26.22
C ALA A 276 -15.99 2.04 27.39
N ASP A 277 -17.33 2.10 27.38
CA ASP A 277 -18.18 1.48 28.42
C ASP A 277 -17.91 -0.03 28.54
N ARG A 278 -17.65 -0.73 27.42
CA ARG A 278 -17.34 -2.18 27.43
C ARG A 278 -15.96 -2.47 28.00
N ILE A 279 -15.00 -1.57 27.77
CA ILE A 279 -13.67 -1.67 28.37
C ILE A 279 -13.78 -1.40 29.87
N ASP A 280 -14.64 -0.47 30.27
CA ASP A 280 -14.90 -0.18 31.69
C ASP A 280 -15.67 -1.29 32.42
N ASP A 281 -16.46 -2.08 31.71
CA ASP A 281 -17.12 -3.27 32.23
C ASP A 281 -16.18 -4.49 32.40
N LEU A 282 -14.95 -4.45 31.85
CA LEU A 282 -13.92 -5.45 32.16
C LEU A 282 -13.52 -5.30 33.63
N ASP A 283 -13.50 -6.41 34.36
CA ASP A 283 -13.30 -6.35 35.80
C ASP A 283 -11.93 -5.74 36.16
N ASP A 284 -11.85 -5.07 37.31
CA ASP A 284 -10.64 -4.35 37.72
C ASP A 284 -9.42 -5.29 37.83
N THR A 285 -9.64 -6.59 38.10
CA THR A 285 -8.56 -7.58 38.23
C THR A 285 -7.99 -7.96 36.87
N GLU A 286 -8.83 -8.19 35.88
CA GLU A 286 -8.47 -8.43 34.48
C GLU A 286 -7.79 -7.20 33.89
N ARG A 287 -8.26 -6.00 34.21
CA ARG A 287 -7.67 -4.74 33.73
C ARG A 287 -6.29 -4.48 34.33
N ASP A 288 -6.12 -4.71 35.63
CA ASP A 288 -4.83 -4.51 36.29
C ASP A 288 -3.81 -5.58 35.87
N ALA A 289 -4.25 -6.83 35.68
CA ALA A 289 -3.41 -7.89 35.12
C ALA A 289 -2.92 -7.55 33.69
N LEU A 290 -3.81 -7.03 32.84
CA LEU A 290 -3.44 -6.58 31.48
C LEU A 290 -2.44 -5.41 31.50
N ARG A 291 -2.61 -4.45 32.42
CA ARG A 291 -1.68 -3.31 32.56
C ARG A 291 -0.29 -3.76 33.01
N GLU A 292 -0.21 -4.67 33.98
CA GLU A 292 1.06 -5.23 34.44
C GLU A 292 1.77 -6.03 33.33
N GLU A 293 1.02 -6.82 32.57
CA GLU A 293 1.55 -7.57 31.42
C GLU A 293 2.09 -6.62 30.33
N LEU A 294 1.36 -5.58 29.98
CA LEU A 294 1.80 -4.58 29.01
C LEU A 294 3.07 -3.86 29.46
N ALA A 295 3.15 -3.43 30.72
CA ALA A 295 4.35 -2.77 31.24
C ALA A 295 5.59 -3.68 31.23
N ASP A 296 5.43 -4.98 31.49
CA ASP A 296 6.53 -5.95 31.36
C ASP A 296 6.96 -6.13 29.90
N ILE A 297 6.01 -6.20 28.97
CA ILE A 297 6.28 -6.31 27.54
C ILE A 297 7.02 -5.07 27.02
N GLU A 298 6.55 -3.86 27.35
CA GLU A 298 7.19 -2.60 26.95
C GLU A 298 8.62 -2.53 27.46
N LYS A 299 8.84 -2.86 28.74
CA LYS A 299 10.18 -2.89 29.32
C LYS A 299 11.10 -3.86 28.57
N ARG A 300 10.62 -5.05 28.22
CA ARG A 300 11.39 -6.06 27.48
C ARG A 300 11.72 -5.60 26.06
N LEU A 301 10.82 -4.85 25.41
CA LEU A 301 11.06 -4.24 24.10
C LEU A 301 12.14 -3.16 24.18
N ASP A 302 12.06 -2.26 25.17
CA ASP A 302 13.06 -1.21 25.37
C ASP A 302 14.46 -1.79 25.64
N GLU A 303 14.55 -2.85 26.44
CA GLU A 303 15.78 -3.58 26.70
C GLU A 303 16.36 -4.22 25.42
N ALA A 304 15.50 -4.79 24.57
CA ALA A 304 15.92 -5.39 23.31
C ALA A 304 16.38 -4.35 22.28
N LEU A 305 15.70 -3.21 22.19
CA LEU A 305 16.03 -2.13 21.25
C LEU A 305 17.28 -1.34 21.70
N SER A 306 17.56 -1.27 23.00
CA SER A 306 18.76 -0.60 23.54
C SER A 306 20.03 -1.47 23.49
N SER A 307 19.92 -2.76 23.13
CA SER A 307 21.02 -3.73 23.13
C SER A 307 21.44 -4.22 21.73
N GLY A 308 20.77 -3.75 20.67
CA GLY A 308 21.15 -3.91 19.26
C GLY A 308 21.81 -2.65 18.71
#